data_AF-A0A0U2LD48-F1
#
_entry.id   AF-A0A0U2LD48-F1
#
_cell.length_a   1.000
_cell.length_b   1.000
_cell.length_c   1.000
_cell.angle_alpha   90.00
_cell.angle_beta   90.00
_cell.angle_gamma   90.00
#
_symmetry.space_group_name_H-M   'P 1'
#
loop_
_entity.id
_entity.type
_entity.pdbx_description
1 polymer ?
#
loop_
_entity_poly.entity_id
_entity_poly.type
_entity_poly.pdbx_seq_one_letter_code
_entity_poly.pdbx_strand_id
1 'polypeptide(L)' 'MRELVGECEVCRKQIYCEDGFLNGSLDEGGRLTCFTCAEAPAAPDAPDDPNVR' A
#
# COMPACT_ATOMS: atom_id res chain seq x y z
N MET A 1 -14.56 -2.70 -13.87
CA MET A 1 -14.68 -1.22 -13.93
C MET A 1 -13.57 -0.64 -13.07
N ARG A 2 -12.98 0.50 -13.48
CA ARG A 2 -11.90 1.17 -12.74
C ARG A 2 -12.33 2.59 -12.42
N GLU A 3 -12.43 2.89 -11.13
CA GLU A 3 -12.88 4.19 -10.63
C GLU A 3 -11.79 4.81 -9.77
N LEU A 4 -11.42 6.06 -10.04
CA LEU A 4 -10.43 6.78 -9.24
C LEU A 4 -11.08 7.18 -7.91
N VAL A 5 -10.51 6.71 -6.80
CA VAL A 5 -11.00 7.00 -5.45
C VAL A 5 -10.25 8.18 -4.84
N GLY A 6 -8.95 8.27 -5.09
CA GLY A 6 -8.11 9.33 -4.53
C GLY A 6 -6.63 9.08 -4.77
N GLU A 7 -5.78 9.70 -3.95
CA GLU A 7 -4.33 9.55 -4.01
C GLU A 7 -3.83 9.03 -2.65
N CYS A 8 -2.79 8.20 -2.68
CA CYS A 8 -2.08 7.77 -1.50
C CYS A 8 -1.49 8.99 -0.78
N GLU A 9 -1.74 9.13 0.52
CA GLU A 9 -1.20 10.27 1.28
C GLU A 9 0.32 10.20 1.48
N VAL A 10 0.93 9.02 1.32
CA VAL A 10 2.38 8.82 1.49
C VAL A 10 3.13 9.07 0.19
N CYS A 11 2.75 8.39 -0.90
CA CYS A 11 3.50 8.43 -2.17
C CYS A 11 2.77 9.18 -3.29
N ARG A 12 1.59 9.74 -3.02
CA ARG A 12 0.75 10.49 -3.98
C ARG A 12 0.35 9.68 -5.22
N LYS A 13 0.49 8.35 -5.16
CA LYS A 13 0.03 7.44 -6.21
C LYS A 13 -1.49 7.41 -6.24
N GLN A 14 -2.08 7.48 -7.43
CA GLN A 14 -3.52 7.32 -7.61
C GLN A 14 -3.99 5.93 -7.16
N ILE A 15 -5.04 5.90 -6.35
CA ILE A 15 -5.69 4.70 -5.82
C ILE A 15 -7.06 4.58 -6.48
N TYR A 16 -7.34 3.36 -6.93
CA TYR A 16 -8.52 3.04 -7.69
C TYR A 16 -9.32 1.96 -7.01
N CYS A 17 -10.64 1.98 -7.19
CA CYS A 17 -11.47 0.80 -7.05
C CYS A 17 -11.46 0.06 -8.39
N GLU A 18 -10.95 -1.17 -8.39
CA GLU A 18 -10.96 -2.05 -9.55
C GLU A 18 -11.85 -3.25 -9.25
N ASP A 19 -12.89 -3.42 -10.08
CA ASP A 19 -13.85 -4.53 -10.00
C ASP A 19 -14.52 -4.70 -8.62
N GLY A 20 -14.78 -3.57 -7.95
CA GLY A 20 -15.43 -3.52 -6.63
C GLY A 20 -14.48 -3.63 -5.45
N PHE A 21 -13.16 -3.69 -5.69
CA PHE A 21 -12.14 -3.78 -4.66
C PHE A 21 -11.24 -2.53 -4.66
N LEU A 22 -10.99 -1.97 -3.48
CA LEU A 22 -10.09 -0.84 -3.32
C LEU A 22 -8.63 -1.32 -3.43
N ASN A 23 -7.86 -0.73 -4.34
CA ASN A 23 -6.42 -0.99 -4.46
C ASN A 23 -5.58 -0.14 -3.49
N GLY A 24 -6.01 -0.15 -2.23
CA GLY A 24 -5.43 0.58 -1.11
C GLY A 24 -6.14 0.23 0.20
N SER A 25 -5.65 0.79 1.30
CA SER A 25 -6.27 0.71 2.62
C SER A 25 -6.78 2.09 3.05
N LEU A 26 -7.88 2.08 3.79
CA LEU A 26 -8.41 3.25 4.48
C LEU A 26 -8.32 2.97 5.99
N ASP A 27 -7.57 3.79 6.74
CA ASP A 27 -7.52 3.64 8.21
C ASP A 27 -8.73 4.27 8.89
N GLU A 28 -8.87 4.06 10.20
CA GLU A 28 -9.98 4.61 11.01
C GLU A 28 -10.00 6.15 11.01
N GLY A 29 -8.87 6.80 10.74
CA GLY A 29 -8.76 8.25 10.56
C GLY A 29 -9.18 8.74 9.17
N GLY A 30 -9.55 7.84 8.26
CA GLY A 30 -9.92 8.17 6.88
C GLY A 30 -8.74 8.44 5.96
N ARG A 31 -7.52 8.03 6.33
CA ARG A 31 -6.34 8.18 5.47
C ARG A 31 -6.25 7.08 4.44
N LEU A 32 -6.10 7.51 3.20
CA LEU A 32 -6.06 6.62 2.04
C LEU A 32 -4.60 6.31 1.70
N THR A 33 -4.25 5.02 1.79
CA THR A 33 -2.87 4.57 1.61
C THR A 33 -2.81 3.43 0.60
N CYS A 34 -1.81 3.40 -0.27
CA CYS A 34 -1.66 2.26 -1.19
C CYS A 34 -1.09 1.05 -0.44
N PHE A 35 -1.32 -0.17 -0.93
CA PHE A 35 -0.84 -1.38 -0.28
C PHE A 35 0.67 -1.39 -0.05
N THR A 36 1.46 -0.87 -0.99
CA THR A 36 2.91 -0.75 -0.84
C THR A 36 3.31 0.09 0.38
N CYS A 37 2.57 1.16 0.68
CA CYS A 37 2.85 2.03 1.81
C CYS A 37 2.21 1.52 3.11
N ALA A 38 1.10 0.77 3.02
CA ALA A 38 0.44 0.16 4.17
C ALA A 38 1.16 -1.11 4.67
N GLU A 39 1.76 -1.87 3.75
CA GLU A 39 2.50 -3.12 4.02
C GLU A 39 3.99 -2.87 4.24
N ALA A 40 4.39 -1.67 4.65
CA ALA A 40 5.74 -1.41 5.12
C ALA A 40 5.79 -1.57 6.66
N PRO A 41 5.95 -2.79 7.21
CA PRO A 41 6.56 -2.92 8.52
C PRO A 41 8.03 -2.51 8.40
N ALA A 42 8.59 -1.94 9.46
CA ALA A 42 9.96 -1.47 9.50
C ALA A 42 10.99 -2.46 8.90
N ALA A 43 11.51 -2.15 7.71
CA ALA A 43 12.87 -2.37 7.21
C ALA A 43 12.84 -2.58 5.69
N PRO A 44 13.48 -1.70 4.89
CA PRO A 44 13.93 -2.09 3.57
C PRO A 44 15.11 -3.06 3.77
N ASP A 45 15.14 -4.16 3.03
CA ASP A 45 16.34 -5.00 2.84
C ASP A 45 16.84 -5.83 4.03
N ALA A 46 16.06 -6.82 4.48
CA ALA A 46 16.65 -8.03 5.08
C ALA A 46 16.42 -9.21 4.12
N PRO A 47 17.44 -9.71 3.38
CA PRO A 47 17.37 -11.08 2.92
C PRO A 47 17.31 -11.97 4.17
N ASP A 48 16.26 -12.77 4.31
CA ASP A 48 16.27 -13.93 5.21
C ASP A 48 17.27 -14.93 4.62
N ASP A 49 18.56 -14.71 4.87
CA ASP A 49 19.63 -15.61 4.47
C ASP A 49 20.14 -16.37 5.71
N PRO A 50 19.60 -17.56 5.99
CA PRO A 50 20.07 -18.41 7.07
C PRO A 50 21.43 -19.08 6.77
N ASN A 51 22.14 -18.69 5.71
CA ASN A 51 23.30 -19.42 5.20
C ASN A 51 24.51 -18.54 4.85
N VAL A 52 24.68 -17.41 5.55
CA VAL A 52 26.00 -16.81 5.74
C VAL A 52 26.84 -17.73 6.64
N ARG A 53 27.53 -18.66 5.99
CA ARG A 53 28.70 -19.40 6.47
C ARG A 53 29.75 -19.47 5.37
#